data_AF-A0A3L6JF23-F1
#
_entry.id   AF-A0A3L6JF23-F1
#
_cell.length_a   1.000
_cell.length_b   1.000
_cell.length_c   1.000
_cell.angle_alpha   90.00
_cell.angle_beta   90.00
_cell.angle_gamma   90.00
#
_symmetry.space_group_name_H-M   'P 1'
#
loop_
_entity.id
_entity.type
_entity.pdbx_description
1 polymer ?
#
loop_
_entity_poly.entity_id
_entity_poly.type
_entity_poly.pdbx_seq_one_letter_code
_entity_poly.pdbx_strand_id
1 'polypeptide(L)'
;MQTVMYSVSLPVILGMLAIIATLLIVLGFKEKNDLARRIRLLRWGVALIGMTLVLTGFLWYAYWALVHVPLAVSLEDIIILTLFSTVGGVAMGMALTMKSS
;
A
#
# COMPACT_ATOMS: atom_id res chain seq x y z
N MET A 1 -28.76 -21.76 15.86
CA MET A 1 -28.29 -20.94 14.73
C MET A 1 -26.80 -20.72 14.89
N GLN A 2 -25.95 -21.43 14.12
CA GLN A 2 -24.51 -21.17 14.10
C GLN A 2 -24.28 -19.89 13.28
N THR A 3 -23.73 -18.86 13.93
CA THR A 3 -23.19 -17.69 13.24
C THR A 3 -21.95 -18.11 12.47
N VAL A 4 -22.10 -18.33 11.17
CA VAL A 4 -20.97 -18.50 10.26
C VAL A 4 -20.24 -17.15 10.21
N MET A 5 -19.21 -16.97 11.03
CA MET A 5 -18.27 -15.87 10.85
C MET A 5 -17.48 -16.17 9.59
N TYR A 6 -17.75 -15.41 8.52
CA TYR A 6 -16.92 -15.44 7.32
C TYR A 6 -15.53 -14.93 7.68
N SER A 7 -14.57 -15.84 7.83
CA SER A 7 -13.16 -15.48 7.95
C SER A 7 -12.64 -15.11 6.56
N VAL A 8 -12.61 -13.82 6.24
CA VAL A 8 -11.94 -13.34 5.03
C VAL A 8 -10.43 -13.46 5.28
N SER A 9 -9.76 -14.21 4.41
CA SER A 9 -8.30 -14.39 4.54
C SER A 9 -7.58 -13.04 4.31
N LEU A 10 -6.57 -12.75 5.13
CA LEU A 10 -5.74 -11.55 5.00
C LEU A 10 -5.17 -11.32 3.59
N PRO A 11 -4.71 -12.35 2.84
CA PRO A 11 -4.26 -12.19 1.46
C PRO A 11 -5.35 -11.63 0.53
N VAL A 12 -6.61 -12.03 0.73
CA VAL A 12 -7.74 -11.52 -0.06
C VAL A 12 -7.99 -10.05 0.24
N ILE A 13 -7.89 -9.64 1.51
CA ILE A 13 -8.05 -8.22 1.92
C ILE A 13 -6.95 -7.36 1.29
N LEU A 14 -5.69 -7.79 1.35
CA LEU A 14 -4.56 -7.08 0.72
C LEU A 14 -4.70 -7.02 -0.80
N GLY A 15 -5.12 -8.10 -1.44
CA GLY A 15 -5.40 -8.14 -2.87
C GLY A 15 -6.50 -7.15 -3.28
N MET A 16 -7.59 -7.07 -2.50
CA MET A 16 -8.64 -6.09 -2.74
C MET A 16 -8.14 -4.65 -2.59
N LEU A 17 -7.32 -4.35 -1.58
CA LEU A 17 -6.71 -3.02 -1.41
C LEU A 17 -5.84 -2.65 -2.62
N ALA A 18 -5.02 -3.57 -3.12
CA ALA A 18 -4.21 -3.34 -4.31
C ALA A 18 -5.06 -3.06 -5.56
N ILE A 19 -6.17 -3.80 -5.74
CA ILE A 19 -7.10 -3.59 -6.86
C ILE A 19 -7.75 -2.20 -6.75
N ILE A 20 -8.26 -1.83 -5.57
CA ILE A 20 -8.88 -0.53 -5.32
C ILE A 20 -7.88 0.59 -5.60
N ALA A 21 -6.64 0.45 -5.12
CA ALA A 21 -5.58 1.43 -5.34
C ALA A 21 -5.27 1.60 -6.83
N THR A 22 -5.18 0.49 -7.57
CA THR A 22 -4.97 0.49 -9.02
C THR A 22 -6.12 1.19 -9.76
N LEU A 23 -7.37 0.92 -9.38
CA LEU A 23 -8.53 1.57 -9.95
C LEU A 23 -8.52 3.09 -9.72
N LEU A 24 -8.16 3.55 -8.52
CA LEU A 24 -8.04 4.97 -8.22
C LEU A 24 -6.97 5.65 -9.08
N ILE A 25 -5.84 4.99 -9.32
CA ILE A 25 -4.79 5.50 -10.20
C ILE A 25 -5.29 5.59 -11.64
N VAL A 26 -5.94 4.55 -12.15
CA VAL A 26 -6.49 4.52 -13.51
C VAL A 26 -7.56 5.60 -13.70
N LEU A 27 -8.46 5.77 -12.73
CA LEU A 27 -9.46 6.84 -12.74
C LEU A 27 -8.80 8.22 -12.70
N GLY A 28 -7.75 8.39 -11.89
CA GLY A 28 -6.96 9.60 -11.86
C GLY A 28 -6.30 9.93 -13.19
N PHE A 29 -5.78 8.95 -13.92
CA PHE A 29 -5.22 9.16 -15.27
C PHE A 29 -6.29 9.45 -16.34
N LYS A 30 -7.51 8.92 -16.17
CA LYS A 30 -8.64 9.19 -17.06
C LYS A 30 -9.28 10.55 -16.83
N GLU A 31 -9.16 11.12 -15.64
CA GLU A 31 -9.73 12.42 -15.31
C GLU A 31 -8.95 13.54 -16.02
N LYS A 32 -9.61 14.22 -16.97
CA LYS A 32 -9.03 15.32 -17.75
C LYS A 32 -9.70 16.67 -17.49
N ASN A 33 -10.88 16.67 -16.86
CA ASN A 33 -11.71 17.86 -16.72
C ASN A 33 -11.41 18.62 -15.43
N ASP A 34 -11.09 17.91 -14.34
CA ASP A 34 -10.81 18.51 -13.03
C ASP A 34 -9.42 18.08 -12.52
N LEU A 35 -8.48 19.02 -12.53
CA LEU A 35 -7.11 18.82 -12.06
C LEU A 35 -7.06 18.49 -10.56
N ALA A 36 -7.90 19.13 -9.74
CA ALA A 36 -7.94 18.90 -8.29
C ALA A 36 -8.51 17.51 -7.97
N ARG A 37 -9.46 17.03 -8.76
CA ARG A 37 -9.97 15.66 -8.65
C ARG A 37 -8.93 14.64 -9.11
N ARG A 38 -8.26 14.89 -10.24
CA ARG A 38 -7.16 14.05 -10.74
C ARG A 38 -6.05 13.87 -9.70
N ILE A 39 -5.55 14.96 -9.14
CA ILE A 39 -4.46 14.93 -8.14
C ILE A 39 -4.91 14.16 -6.89
N ARG A 40 -6.15 14.38 -6.41
CA ARG A 40 -6.67 13.63 -5.26
C ARG A 40 -6.73 12.13 -5.56
N LEU A 41 -7.29 11.72 -6.69
CA LEU A 41 -7.40 10.30 -7.06
C LEU A 41 -6.03 9.62 -7.16
N LEU A 42 -5.07 10.27 -7.82
CA LEU A 42 -3.71 9.76 -7.94
C LEU A 42 -3.03 9.68 -6.56
N ARG A 43 -3.17 10.71 -5.72
CA ARG A 43 -2.56 10.72 -4.38
C ARG A 43 -3.11 9.62 -3.49
N TRP A 44 -4.43 9.44 -3.47
CA TRP A 44 -5.07 8.36 -2.70
C TRP A 44 -4.68 6.98 -3.24
N GLY A 45 -4.64 6.80 -4.55
CA GLY A 45 -4.23 5.56 -5.18
C GLY A 45 -2.78 5.19 -4.86
N VAL A 46 -1.85 6.12 -5.00
CA VAL A 46 -0.43 5.90 -4.67
C VAL A 46 -0.24 5.65 -3.17
N ALA A 47 -0.94 6.40 -2.30
CA ALA A 47 -0.88 6.20 -0.85
C ALA A 47 -1.38 4.79 -0.46
N LEU A 48 -2.48 4.34 -1.06
CA LEU A 48 -3.01 2.99 -0.84
C LEU A 48 -2.04 1.89 -1.33
N ILE A 49 -1.41 2.06 -2.49
CA ILE A 49 -0.37 1.11 -2.96
C ILE A 49 0.79 1.05 -1.97
N GLY A 50 1.31 2.21 -1.54
CA GLY A 50 2.39 2.29 -0.56
C GLY A 50 2.03 1.58 0.75
N MET A 51 0.84 1.85 1.28
CA MET A 51 0.36 1.20 2.50
C MET A 51 0.19 -0.31 2.33
N THR A 52 -0.32 -0.76 1.18
CA THR A 52 -0.50 -2.20 0.89
C THR A 52 0.84 -2.91 0.83
N LEU A 53 1.86 -2.29 0.23
CA LEU A 53 3.22 -2.84 0.19
C LEU A 53 3.83 -2.95 1.59
N VAL A 54 3.71 -1.89 2.41
CA VAL A 54 4.20 -1.90 3.80
C VAL A 54 3.53 -3.00 4.60
N LEU A 55 2.19 -3.11 4.54
CA LEU A 55 1.45 -4.14 5.26
C LEU A 55 1.81 -5.55 4.78
N THR A 56 2.00 -5.74 3.47
CA THR A 56 2.40 -7.04 2.91
C THR A 56 3.79 -7.44 3.39
N GLY A 57 4.76 -6.52 3.36
CA GLY A 57 6.11 -6.76 3.87
C GLY A 57 6.12 -7.07 5.38
N PHE A 58 5.34 -6.31 6.16
CA PHE A 58 5.19 -6.55 7.59
C PHE A 58 4.56 -7.91 7.89
N LEU A 59 3.47 -8.27 7.21
CA LEU A 59 2.79 -9.55 7.41
C LEU A 59 3.65 -10.73 6.96
N TRP A 60 4.41 -10.58 5.88
CA TRP A 60 5.39 -11.57 5.44
C TRP A 60 6.45 -11.82 6.51
N TYR A 61 7.03 -10.74 7.06
CA TYR A 61 8.01 -10.86 8.14
C TYR A 61 7.40 -11.47 9.40
N ALA A 62 6.23 -11.02 9.83
CA ALA A 62 5.55 -11.54 11.01
C ALA A 62 5.25 -13.04 10.88
N TYR A 63 4.81 -13.50 9.70
CA TYR A 63 4.62 -14.92 9.42
C TYR A 63 5.93 -15.69 9.55
N TRP A 64 7.01 -15.20 8.94
CA TRP A 64 8.31 -15.83 9.02
C TRP A 64 8.86 -15.86 10.46
N ALA A 65 8.80 -14.76 11.20
CA ALA A 65 9.29 -14.66 12.57
C ALA A 65 8.53 -15.58 13.54
N LEU A 66 7.24 -15.81 13.32
CA LEU A 66 6.42 -16.70 14.14
C LEU A 66 6.60 -18.18 13.81
N VAL A 67 6.86 -18.51 12.54
CA VAL A 67 6.90 -19.91 12.08
C VAL A 67 8.34 -20.44 12.02
N HIS A 68 9.36 -19.61 11.81
CA HIS A 68 10.74 -20.06 11.58
C HIS A 68 11.73 -19.30 12.49
N VAL A 69 12.18 -19.95 13.56
CA VAL A 69 13.31 -19.51 14.39
C VAL A 69 14.57 -20.16 13.82
N PRO A 70 15.64 -19.44 13.39
CA PRO A 70 15.91 -18.00 13.47
C PRO A 70 16.01 -17.33 12.09
N LEU A 71 15.29 -16.23 11.87
CA LEU A 71 15.54 -15.37 10.71
C LEU A 71 16.77 -14.50 10.95
N ALA A 72 17.72 -14.57 10.01
CA ALA A 72 18.86 -13.66 9.88
C ALA A 72 18.46 -12.23 9.44
N VAL A 73 17.16 -11.97 9.24
CA VAL A 73 16.64 -10.64 8.90
C VAL A 73 16.31 -9.94 10.20
N SER A 74 17.15 -8.96 10.53
CA SER A 74 17.01 -8.18 11.75
C SER A 74 15.77 -7.29 11.67
N LEU A 75 15.15 -7.00 12.81
CA LEU A 75 13.99 -6.10 12.88
C LEU A 75 14.31 -4.71 12.30
N GLU A 76 15.58 -4.30 12.32
CA GLU A 76 16.07 -3.08 11.69
C GLU A 76 15.85 -3.07 10.17
N ASP A 77 16.08 -4.19 9.49
CA ASP A 77 15.95 -4.27 8.03
C ASP A 77 14.51 -3.99 7.56
N ILE A 78 13.51 -4.45 8.31
CA ILE A 78 12.09 -4.20 8.00
C ILE A 78 11.71 -2.75 8.28
N ILE A 79 12.21 -2.17 9.37
CA ILE A 79 11.98 -0.75 9.68
C ILE A 79 12.57 0.11 8.57
N ILE A 80 13.79 -0.21 8.11
CA ILE A 80 14.45 0.46 6.99
C ILE A 80 13.63 0.29 5.71
N LEU A 81 13.23 -0.93 5.35
CA LEU A 81 12.43 -1.19 4.14
C LEU A 81 11.11 -0.41 4.15
N THR A 82 10.47 -0.35 5.32
CA THR A 82 9.19 0.34 5.55
C THR A 82 9.36 1.86 5.46
N LEU A 83 10.40 2.41 6.08
CA LEU A 83 10.70 3.84 6.01
C LEU A 83 11.04 4.26 4.57
N PHE A 84 11.90 3.51 3.87
CA PHE A 84 12.26 3.81 2.48
C PHE A 84 11.04 3.75 1.53
N SER A 85 10.17 2.76 1.69
CA SER A 85 8.95 2.65 0.88
C SER A 85 7.93 3.74 1.19
N THR A 86 7.81 4.16 2.45
CA THR A 86 6.93 5.27 2.85
C THR A 86 7.46 6.62 2.36
N VAL A 87 8.77 6.87 2.50
CA VAL A 87 9.45 8.08 1.99
C VAL A 87 9.37 8.11 0.47
N GLY A 88 9.60 7.00 -0.22
CA GLY A 88 9.47 6.90 -1.68
C GLY A 88 8.05 7.23 -2.16
N GLY A 89 7.03 6.71 -1.48
CA GLY A 89 5.62 7.01 -1.77
C GLY A 89 5.27 8.49 -1.56
N VAL A 90 5.72 9.09 -0.46
CA VAL A 90 5.50 10.51 -0.16
C VAL A 90 6.27 11.41 -1.13
N ALA A 91 7.52 11.08 -1.44
CA ALA A 91 8.37 11.84 -2.36
C ALA A 91 7.82 11.81 -3.80
N MET A 92 7.35 10.66 -4.29
CA MET A 92 6.63 10.60 -5.58
C MET A 92 5.35 11.43 -5.55
N GLY A 93 4.60 11.39 -4.44
CA GLY A 93 3.42 12.23 -4.24
C GLY A 93 3.74 13.73 -4.33
N MET A 94 4.84 14.18 -3.71
CA MET A 94 5.31 15.57 -3.74
C MET A 94 5.86 15.98 -5.12
N ALA A 95 6.63 15.11 -5.78
CA ALA A 95 7.17 15.38 -7.11
C ALA A 95 6.06 15.56 -8.15
N LEU A 96 4.98 14.79 -8.05
CA LEU A 96 3.80 14.95 -8.91
C LEU A 96 3.07 16.28 -8.68
N THR A 97 3.06 16.81 -7.46
CA THR A 97 2.49 18.13 -7.16
C THR A 97 3.36 19.30 -7.64
N MET A 98 4.71 19.18 -7.58
CA MET A 98 5.60 20.26 -8.04
C MET A 98 5.66 20.40 -9.56
N LYS A 99 5.42 19.32 -10.32
CA LYS A 99 5.41 19.37 -11.78
C LYS A 99 4.11 19.95 -12.36
N SER A 100 3.10 20.21 -11.54
CA SER A 100 1.80 20.75 -11.97
C SER A 100 1.60 22.25 -11.63
N SER A 101 2.60 22.92 -11.05
CA SER A 101 2.66 24.38 -10.87
C SER A 101 3.56 25.00 -11.91
#